data_AF-A0A2R6NL67-F1
#
_entry.id   AF-A0A2R6NL67-F1
#
_cell.length_a   1.000
_cell.length_b   1.000
_cell.length_c   1.000
_cell.angle_alpha   90.00
_cell.angle_beta   90.00
_cell.angle_gamma   90.00
#
_symmetry.space_group_name_H-M   'P 1'
#
loop_
_entity.id
_entity.type
_entity.pdbx_description
1 polymer ?
#
loop_
_entity_poly.entity_id
_entity_poly.type
_entity_poly.pdbx_seq_one_letter_code
_entity_poly.pdbx_strand_id
1 'polypeptide(L)'
;MSHPPPTEHGSAALDLAHYFSPATHWDSPWYLTQDLPPPIANNRPPSFSSAWEMRGPSKTVFGGAIFADLSMCWYSVQFPTTAKSDPNDSRTVHRKAQYFPCPAARDQATLVEAHETYGETIAAFAESFEGTGQYCARGECWDLASEALKYFDQYDYVPKPIPSLSRTHGHLIYEGKAVKNGLQQCGRWRGGDDRIRRGDIAEWRSVRIGMGKTGGYAILGAPDHTAVIVSDCVPSTHVYDGGPVKPSQLGLLEVIEQSVGSPPKRQTYDLNQFQEGEMWIYRPIGMLDYVGSLLEPRCPENVGALSI
;
A
#
# COMPACT_ATOMS: atom_id res chain seq x y z
N MET A 1 11.31 6.16 7.62
CA MET A 1 10.95 6.02 6.20
C MET A 1 9.98 7.12 5.82
N SER A 2 9.85 7.44 4.53
CA SER A 2 8.92 8.47 4.05
C SER A 2 7.54 7.94 3.64
N HIS A 3 7.36 6.62 3.62
CA HIS A 3 6.12 5.94 3.22
C HIS A 3 5.77 4.82 4.23
N PRO A 4 4.47 4.64 4.56
CA PRO A 4 3.38 5.59 4.28
C PRO A 4 3.62 6.95 4.98
N PRO A 5 2.92 8.03 4.58
CA PRO A 5 3.07 9.33 5.23
C PRO A 5 2.80 9.25 6.75
N PRO A 6 3.42 10.12 7.57
CA PRO A 6 3.15 10.18 8.99
C PRO A 6 1.68 10.47 9.28
N THR A 7 1.17 9.92 10.38
CA THR A 7 -0.21 10.06 10.85
C THR A 7 -0.21 10.66 12.26
N GLU A 8 -1.28 11.34 12.62
CA GLU A 8 -1.40 11.99 13.94
C GLU A 8 -1.87 10.99 15.01
N HIS A 9 -2.80 10.11 14.64
CA HIS A 9 -3.48 9.18 15.55
C HIS A 9 -3.07 7.72 15.33
N GLY A 10 -2.08 7.46 14.48
CA GLY A 10 -1.49 6.13 14.27
C GLY A 10 -1.89 5.44 12.96
N SER A 11 -2.97 5.87 12.29
CA SER A 11 -3.28 5.47 10.91
C SER A 11 -4.02 6.58 10.16
N ALA A 12 -3.91 6.57 8.83
CA ALA A 12 -4.56 7.58 8.00
C ALA A 12 -6.10 7.48 8.09
N ALA A 13 -6.63 6.27 8.25
CA ALA A 13 -8.05 6.04 8.47
C ALA A 13 -8.55 6.63 9.80
N LEU A 14 -7.76 6.52 10.87
CA LEU A 14 -8.12 7.08 12.18
C LEU A 14 -8.04 8.61 12.16
N ASP A 15 -7.03 9.19 11.49
CA ASP A 15 -6.97 10.64 11.26
C ASP A 15 -8.23 11.15 10.54
N LEU A 16 -8.68 10.47 9.48
CA LEU A 16 -9.93 10.82 8.81
C LEU A 16 -11.15 10.59 9.72
N ALA A 17 -11.20 9.50 10.48
CA ALA A 17 -12.33 9.25 11.36
C ALA A 17 -12.47 10.32 12.45
N HIS A 18 -11.36 10.84 12.99
CA HIS A 18 -11.36 11.96 13.94
C HIS A 18 -11.97 13.24 13.36
N TYR A 19 -11.80 13.49 12.05
CA TYR A 19 -12.46 14.61 11.38
C TYR A 19 -13.99 14.56 11.47
N PHE A 20 -14.59 13.35 11.53
CA PHE A 20 -16.04 13.16 11.65
C PHE A 20 -16.55 13.12 13.08
N SER A 21 -15.68 13.22 14.08
CA SER A 21 -16.09 13.32 15.49
C SER A 21 -17.00 14.55 15.70
N PRO A 22 -18.06 14.45 16.52
CA PRO A 22 -18.87 15.61 16.90
C PRO A 22 -18.08 16.71 17.61
N ALA A 23 -16.91 16.40 18.18
CA ALA A 23 -16.04 17.37 18.81
C ALA A 23 -15.22 18.22 17.82
N THR A 24 -15.14 17.79 16.54
CA THR A 24 -14.35 18.46 15.52
C THR A 24 -15.17 19.55 14.82
N HIS A 25 -14.69 20.79 14.89
CA HIS A 25 -15.30 21.92 14.19
C HIS A 25 -15.05 21.84 12.69
N TRP A 26 -16.09 22.04 11.88
CA TRP A 26 -16.00 22.15 10.41
C TRP A 26 -16.22 23.59 9.98
N ASP A 27 -15.33 24.09 9.14
CA ASP A 27 -15.40 25.46 8.62
C ASP A 27 -16.38 25.61 7.45
N SER A 28 -16.79 24.49 6.83
CA SER A 28 -17.69 24.49 5.67
C SER A 28 -18.58 23.24 5.60
N PRO A 29 -19.78 23.37 5.00
CA PRO A 29 -20.67 22.25 4.72
C PRO A 29 -20.32 21.59 3.36
N TRP A 30 -19.08 21.12 3.21
CA TRP A 30 -18.53 20.50 1.98
C TRP A 30 -19.39 19.35 1.41
N TYR A 31 -20.16 18.66 2.27
CA TYR A 31 -21.05 17.57 1.88
C TYR A 31 -22.25 18.02 1.02
N LEU A 32 -22.53 19.34 0.94
CA LEU A 32 -23.57 19.88 0.09
C LEU A 32 -23.19 19.88 -1.40
N THR A 33 -21.90 19.96 -1.71
CA THR A 33 -21.35 20.06 -3.08
C THR A 33 -20.87 18.73 -3.64
N GLN A 34 -21.04 17.62 -2.90
CA GLN A 34 -20.47 16.30 -3.22
C GLN A 34 -18.94 16.29 -3.32
N ASP A 35 -18.28 17.26 -2.67
CA ASP A 35 -16.83 17.27 -2.58
C ASP A 35 -16.33 16.19 -1.62
N LEU A 36 -15.03 15.90 -1.72
CA LEU A 36 -14.35 15.09 -0.71
C LEU A 36 -14.26 15.85 0.62
N PRO A 37 -14.22 15.13 1.76
CA PRO A 37 -13.90 15.73 3.04
C PRO A 37 -12.58 16.51 2.96
N PRO A 38 -12.48 17.73 3.52
CA PRO A 38 -11.29 18.57 3.48
C PRO A 38 -9.97 17.87 3.79
N PRO A 39 -9.86 16.96 4.79
CA PRO A 39 -8.60 16.25 5.07
C PRO A 39 -8.08 15.42 3.89
N ILE A 40 -8.97 14.92 3.02
CA ILE A 40 -8.62 14.07 1.88
C ILE A 40 -8.86 14.76 0.53
N ALA A 41 -9.28 16.02 0.51
CA ALA A 41 -9.46 16.79 -0.72
C ALA A 41 -8.12 17.05 -1.43
N ASN A 42 -7.10 17.41 -0.64
CA ASN A 42 -5.73 17.68 -1.15
C ASN A 42 -4.77 16.50 -0.95
N ASN A 43 -5.14 15.53 -0.11
CA ASN A 43 -4.38 14.31 0.18
C ASN A 43 -5.24 13.09 -0.14
N ARG A 44 -5.59 12.93 -1.43
CA ARG A 44 -6.54 11.93 -1.85
C ARG A 44 -6.02 10.51 -1.56
N PRO A 45 -6.84 9.62 -0.95
CA PRO A 45 -6.46 8.23 -0.78
C PRO A 45 -6.24 7.54 -2.14
N PRO A 46 -5.39 6.49 -2.22
CA PRO A 46 -5.19 5.71 -3.44
C PRO A 46 -6.49 5.18 -4.06
N SER A 47 -7.47 4.81 -3.23
CA SER A 47 -8.78 4.41 -3.69
C SER A 47 -9.90 4.92 -2.77
N PHE A 48 -11.02 5.28 -3.38
CA PHE A 48 -12.16 5.90 -2.73
C PHE A 48 -13.46 5.49 -3.41
N SER A 49 -14.52 5.28 -2.62
CA SER A 49 -15.86 4.99 -3.09
C SER A 49 -16.86 5.88 -2.37
N SER A 50 -17.91 6.33 -3.06
CA SER A 50 -18.93 7.19 -2.47
C SER A 50 -20.32 6.81 -2.93
N ALA A 51 -21.29 7.09 -2.08
CA ALA A 51 -22.70 6.93 -2.38
C ALA A 51 -23.50 7.99 -1.62
N TRP A 52 -24.75 8.17 -1.99
CA TRP A 52 -25.67 8.96 -1.20
C TRP A 52 -27.05 8.32 -1.23
N GLU A 53 -27.87 8.62 -0.23
CA GLU A 53 -29.29 8.28 -0.22
C GLU A 53 -30.12 9.46 0.26
N MET A 54 -31.40 9.49 -0.11
CA MET A 54 -32.35 10.50 0.33
C MET A 54 -33.59 9.80 0.89
N ARG A 55 -33.98 10.16 2.11
CA ARG A 55 -35.19 9.69 2.78
C ARG A 55 -36.02 10.89 3.23
N GLY A 56 -37.07 11.19 2.48
CA GLY A 56 -37.89 12.39 2.72
C GLY A 56 -37.04 13.66 2.64
N PRO A 57 -37.06 14.55 3.67
CA PRO A 57 -36.27 15.77 3.69
C PRO A 57 -34.82 15.57 4.14
N SER A 58 -34.38 14.33 4.37
CA SER A 58 -33.03 14.02 4.84
C SER A 58 -32.19 13.38 3.73
N LYS A 59 -30.95 13.84 3.57
CA LYS A 59 -29.95 13.26 2.68
C LYS A 59 -28.78 12.74 3.52
N THR A 60 -28.29 11.56 3.18
CA THR A 60 -27.08 10.98 3.76
C THR A 60 -26.04 10.80 2.67
N VAL A 61 -24.85 11.34 2.86
CA VAL A 61 -23.67 11.08 2.04
C VAL A 61 -22.82 10.03 2.75
N PHE A 62 -22.34 9.04 2.01
CA PHE A 62 -21.44 7.99 2.47
C PHE A 62 -20.13 8.05 1.69
N GLY A 63 -19.03 7.73 2.35
CA GLY A 63 -17.76 7.50 1.68
C GLY A 63 -16.95 6.43 2.36
N GLY A 64 -16.23 5.66 1.56
CA GLY A 64 -15.22 4.70 1.98
C GLY A 64 -13.88 5.05 1.34
N ALA A 65 -12.80 4.99 2.11
CA ALA A 65 -11.43 5.26 1.67
C ALA A 65 -10.49 4.19 2.18
N ILE A 66 -9.62 3.66 1.31
CA ILE A 66 -8.46 2.87 1.70
C ILE A 66 -7.18 3.66 1.43
N PHE A 67 -6.29 3.68 2.41
CA PHE A 67 -5.07 4.47 2.40
C PHE A 67 -3.85 3.62 2.05
N ALA A 68 -2.71 4.28 1.81
CA ALA A 68 -1.47 3.60 1.47
C ALA A 68 -0.88 2.75 2.62
N ASP A 69 -1.26 3.03 3.87
CA ASP A 69 -0.95 2.18 5.03
C ASP A 69 -1.93 0.98 5.17
N LEU A 70 -2.80 0.77 4.18
CA LEU A 70 -3.88 -0.23 4.14
C LEU A 70 -4.96 -0.06 5.22
N SER A 71 -4.90 1.01 6.02
CA SER A 71 -6.01 1.37 6.89
C SER A 71 -7.21 1.79 6.04
N MET A 72 -8.43 1.57 6.56
CA MET A 72 -9.67 1.86 5.84
C MET A 72 -10.62 2.68 6.70
N CYS A 73 -11.25 3.70 6.13
CA CYS A 73 -12.22 4.54 6.84
C CYS A 73 -13.52 4.61 6.05
N TRP A 74 -14.63 4.44 6.74
CA TRP A 74 -15.97 4.71 6.26
C TRP A 74 -16.58 5.85 7.05
N TYR A 75 -17.24 6.77 6.36
CA TYR A 75 -17.92 7.88 7.01
C TYR A 75 -19.32 8.08 6.43
N SER A 76 -20.15 8.74 7.22
CA SER A 76 -21.46 9.22 6.78
C SER A 76 -21.77 10.59 7.34
N VAL A 77 -22.46 11.41 6.54
CA VAL A 77 -23.02 12.71 6.94
C VAL A 77 -24.48 12.76 6.55
N GLN A 78 -25.37 12.79 7.54
CA GLN A 78 -26.79 12.96 7.35
C GLN A 78 -27.21 14.39 7.69
N PHE A 79 -28.00 15.02 6.82
CA PHE A 79 -28.41 16.43 6.95
C PHE A 79 -29.78 16.69 6.29
N PRO A 80 -30.51 17.74 6.70
CA PRO A 80 -31.75 18.15 6.03
C PRO A 80 -31.46 18.86 4.70
N THR A 81 -32.25 18.59 3.66
CA THR A 81 -32.09 19.24 2.34
C THR A 81 -32.85 20.56 2.21
N THR A 82 -33.77 20.85 3.12
CA THR A 82 -34.73 21.97 3.02
C THR A 82 -34.39 23.17 3.90
N ALA A 83 -33.37 23.07 4.75
CA ALA A 83 -32.99 24.13 5.69
C ALA A 83 -31.48 24.39 5.62
N LYS A 84 -31.08 25.66 5.80
CA LYS A 84 -29.67 25.98 6.06
C LYS A 84 -29.34 25.47 7.47
N SER A 85 -28.63 24.35 7.55
CA SER A 85 -28.08 23.82 8.80
C SER A 85 -26.64 24.29 8.96
N ASP A 86 -26.30 24.78 10.15
CA ASP A 86 -24.90 24.89 10.58
C ASP A 86 -24.30 23.48 10.52
N PRO A 87 -23.17 23.25 9.79
CA PRO A 87 -22.55 21.94 9.74
C PRO A 87 -22.25 21.39 11.14
N ASN A 88 -22.02 22.25 12.13
CA ASN A 88 -21.66 21.90 13.51
C ASN A 88 -22.86 21.72 14.46
N ASP A 89 -24.10 21.93 14.00
CA ASP A 89 -25.29 21.64 14.82
C ASP A 89 -25.62 20.15 14.79
N SER A 90 -25.11 19.42 15.80
CA SER A 90 -25.29 17.97 15.98
C SER A 90 -26.75 17.51 16.10
N ARG A 91 -27.71 18.42 16.29
CA ARG A 91 -29.15 18.10 16.28
C ARG A 91 -29.72 17.95 14.87
N THR A 92 -29.05 18.53 13.87
CA THR A 92 -29.52 18.55 12.48
C THR A 92 -28.56 17.85 11.52
N VAL A 93 -27.25 17.91 11.80
CA VAL A 93 -26.20 17.27 11.01
C VAL A 93 -25.59 16.15 11.84
N HIS A 94 -25.82 14.91 11.41
CA HIS A 94 -25.27 13.74 12.07
C HIS A 94 -24.08 13.20 11.29
N ARG A 95 -22.93 13.13 11.96
CA ARG A 95 -21.67 12.66 11.40
C ARG A 95 -21.30 11.36 12.10
N LYS A 96 -20.80 10.38 11.35
CA LYS A 96 -20.27 9.13 11.88
C LYS A 96 -19.09 8.69 11.06
N ALA A 97 -18.12 8.05 11.71
CA ALA A 97 -17.07 7.31 11.03
C ALA A 97 -16.78 5.99 11.74
N GLN A 98 -16.39 5.02 10.94
CA GLN A 98 -15.89 3.72 11.36
C GLN A 98 -14.58 3.46 10.62
N TYR A 99 -13.66 2.72 11.22
CA TYR A 99 -12.37 2.50 10.60
C TYR A 99 -11.75 1.15 10.96
N PHE A 100 -10.86 0.70 10.08
CA PHE A 100 -9.83 -0.27 10.38
C PHE A 100 -8.48 0.41 10.54
N PRO A 101 -7.71 0.07 11.58
CA PRO A 101 -6.34 0.54 11.70
C PRO A 101 -5.46 -0.08 10.60
N CYS A 102 -4.20 0.34 10.53
CA CYS A 102 -3.21 -0.37 9.73
C CYS A 102 -3.18 -1.86 10.13
N PRO A 103 -3.30 -2.81 9.18
CA PRO A 103 -3.28 -4.23 9.47
C PRO A 103 -2.03 -4.63 10.26
N ALA A 104 -2.20 -5.52 11.24
CA ALA A 104 -1.11 -6.04 12.04
C ALA A 104 -0.19 -6.95 11.22
N ALA A 105 1.08 -7.05 11.59
CA ALA A 105 1.99 -7.98 10.94
C ALA A 105 1.50 -9.44 11.09
N ARG A 106 1.64 -10.24 10.03
CA ARG A 106 1.24 -11.65 9.99
C ARG A 106 2.36 -12.57 10.46
N ASP A 107 1.97 -13.74 10.96
CA ASP A 107 2.91 -14.78 11.34
C ASP A 107 3.54 -15.47 10.13
N GLN A 108 4.49 -16.38 10.38
CA GLN A 108 5.19 -17.09 9.32
C GLN A 108 4.25 -17.96 8.48
N ALA A 109 3.32 -18.68 9.12
CA ALA A 109 2.47 -19.64 8.43
C ALA A 109 1.57 -18.94 7.41
N THR A 110 0.92 -17.84 7.81
CA THR A 110 0.10 -17.01 6.92
C THR A 110 0.93 -16.41 5.78
N LEU A 111 2.16 -15.97 6.06
CA LEU A 111 3.02 -15.37 5.04
C LEU A 111 3.60 -16.41 4.06
N VAL A 112 3.76 -17.66 4.48
CA VAL A 112 4.13 -18.77 3.60
C VAL A 112 2.95 -19.16 2.72
N GLU A 113 1.74 -19.30 3.30
CA GLU A 113 0.52 -19.59 2.54
C GLU A 113 0.24 -18.52 1.48
N ALA A 114 0.43 -17.25 1.82
CA ALA A 114 0.30 -16.14 0.87
C ALA A 114 1.31 -16.28 -0.29
N HIS A 115 2.57 -16.63 0.01
CA HIS A 115 3.57 -16.88 -1.03
C HIS A 115 3.20 -18.09 -1.91
N GLU A 116 2.75 -19.21 -1.32
CA GLU A 116 2.33 -20.39 -2.06
C GLU A 116 1.11 -20.10 -2.96
N THR A 117 0.23 -19.19 -2.52
CA THR A 117 -0.97 -18.80 -3.26
C THR A 117 -0.64 -17.85 -4.42
N TYR A 118 0.24 -16.87 -4.21
CA TYR A 118 0.43 -15.77 -5.16
C TYR A 118 1.81 -15.73 -5.83
N GLY A 119 2.86 -16.15 -5.11
CA GLY A 119 4.24 -15.82 -5.42
C GLY A 119 4.71 -16.36 -6.77
N GLU A 120 4.50 -17.65 -7.03
CA GLU A 120 4.94 -18.26 -8.28
C GLU A 120 4.24 -17.66 -9.49
N THR A 121 2.91 -17.45 -9.42
CA THR A 121 2.15 -16.87 -10.53
C THR A 121 2.59 -15.44 -10.83
N ILE A 122 2.89 -14.62 -9.80
CA ILE A 122 3.36 -13.24 -9.99
C ILE A 122 4.76 -13.21 -10.62
N ALA A 123 5.68 -14.05 -10.12
CA ALA A 123 7.03 -14.13 -10.68
C ALA A 123 7.01 -14.64 -12.13
N ALA A 124 6.27 -15.72 -12.40
CA ALA A 124 6.13 -16.29 -13.73
C ALA A 124 5.45 -15.33 -14.72
N PHE A 125 4.47 -14.55 -14.26
CA PHE A 125 3.86 -13.48 -15.07
C PHE A 125 4.93 -12.47 -15.51
N ALA A 126 5.76 -11.98 -14.58
CA ALA A 126 6.80 -11.02 -14.91
C ALA A 126 7.87 -11.62 -15.85
N GLU A 127 8.33 -12.84 -15.59
CA GLU A 127 9.31 -13.56 -16.41
C GLU A 127 8.80 -13.88 -17.82
N SER A 128 7.48 -14.01 -18.01
CA SER A 128 6.90 -14.26 -19.35
C SER A 128 7.21 -13.16 -20.37
N PHE A 129 7.56 -11.95 -19.91
CA PHE A 129 7.99 -10.84 -20.77
C PHE A 129 9.51 -10.79 -20.95
N GLU A 130 10.29 -11.50 -20.14
CA GLU A 130 11.76 -11.47 -20.17
C GLU A 130 12.26 -11.92 -21.55
N GLY A 131 13.09 -11.09 -22.19
CA GLY A 131 13.69 -11.41 -23.49
C GLY A 131 12.75 -11.33 -24.69
N THR A 132 11.46 -11.03 -24.49
CA THR A 132 10.48 -10.89 -25.58
C THR A 132 10.62 -9.58 -26.35
N GLY A 133 11.20 -8.55 -25.71
CA GLY A 133 11.20 -7.17 -26.21
C GLY A 133 9.84 -6.46 -26.13
N GLN A 134 8.81 -7.11 -25.58
CA GLN A 134 7.47 -6.55 -25.41
C GLN A 134 7.32 -5.92 -24.02
N TYR A 135 6.61 -4.80 -23.95
CA TYR A 135 6.29 -4.14 -22.68
C TYR A 135 5.06 -4.76 -22.03
N CYS A 136 5.04 -4.82 -20.70
CA CYS A 136 3.81 -5.05 -19.95
C CYS A 136 2.99 -3.75 -19.89
N ALA A 137 1.73 -3.81 -20.31
CA ALA A 137 0.81 -2.68 -20.42
C ALA A 137 1.42 -1.45 -21.10
N ARG A 138 1.56 -0.32 -20.41
CA ARG A 138 2.06 0.94 -21.00
C ARG A 138 3.58 1.04 -20.98
N GLY A 139 4.26 0.09 -20.34
CA GLY A 139 5.72 0.11 -20.18
C GLY A 139 6.21 0.85 -18.94
N GLU A 140 5.32 1.27 -18.04
CA GLU A 140 5.72 1.92 -16.79
C GLU A 140 6.29 0.90 -15.80
N CYS A 141 7.18 1.31 -14.90
CA CYS A 141 7.83 0.39 -13.96
C CYS A 141 6.84 -0.37 -13.06
N TRP A 142 5.78 0.29 -12.65
CA TRP A 142 4.73 -0.25 -11.79
C TRP A 142 3.72 -1.15 -12.55
N ASP A 143 3.69 -1.11 -13.88
CA ASP A 143 2.73 -1.88 -14.67
C ASP A 143 2.93 -3.39 -14.45
N LEU A 144 4.18 -3.87 -14.39
CA LEU A 144 4.47 -5.30 -14.17
C LEU A 144 3.81 -5.83 -12.88
N ALA A 145 4.06 -5.17 -11.76
CA ALA A 145 3.50 -5.55 -10.47
C ALA A 145 1.97 -5.39 -10.44
N SER A 146 1.45 -4.27 -10.95
CA SER A 146 0.02 -3.99 -11.01
C SER A 146 -0.74 -5.05 -11.83
N GLU A 147 -0.25 -5.37 -13.04
CA GLU A 147 -0.91 -6.34 -13.91
C GLU A 147 -0.74 -7.78 -13.40
N ALA A 148 0.38 -8.13 -12.77
CA ALA A 148 0.55 -9.43 -12.13
C ALA A 148 -0.47 -9.65 -10.98
N LEU A 149 -0.75 -8.62 -10.19
CA LEU A 149 -1.78 -8.68 -9.13
C LEU A 149 -3.20 -8.78 -9.72
N LYS A 150 -3.50 -8.02 -10.78
CA LYS A 150 -4.79 -8.10 -11.50
C LYS A 150 -4.96 -9.40 -12.26
N TYR A 151 -3.89 -10.10 -12.61
CA TYR A 151 -3.96 -11.39 -13.29
C TYR A 151 -4.80 -12.39 -12.49
N PHE A 152 -4.90 -12.25 -11.17
CA PHE A 152 -5.76 -13.09 -10.35
C PHE A 152 -7.26 -12.85 -10.54
N ASP A 153 -7.67 -11.75 -11.18
CA ASP A 153 -9.09 -11.46 -11.46
C ASP A 153 -9.74 -12.55 -12.31
N GLN A 154 -8.98 -13.26 -13.14
CA GLN A 154 -9.47 -14.35 -13.97
C GLN A 154 -9.78 -15.66 -13.20
N TYR A 155 -9.32 -15.78 -11.94
CA TYR A 155 -9.52 -16.98 -11.12
C TYR A 155 -10.52 -16.72 -9.99
N ASP A 156 -11.76 -17.20 -10.14
CA ASP A 156 -12.82 -16.98 -9.15
C ASP A 156 -12.57 -17.72 -7.81
N TYR A 157 -11.77 -18.78 -7.85
CA TYR A 157 -11.48 -19.61 -6.68
C TYR A 157 -10.24 -19.15 -5.89
N VAL A 158 -9.49 -18.16 -6.40
CA VAL A 158 -8.34 -17.60 -5.69
C VAL A 158 -8.77 -16.30 -5.01
N PRO A 159 -8.58 -16.14 -3.69
CA PRO A 159 -8.84 -14.87 -3.03
C PRO A 159 -8.02 -13.75 -3.69
N LYS A 160 -8.66 -12.64 -4.04
CA LYS A 160 -7.97 -11.56 -4.75
C LYS A 160 -6.90 -10.92 -3.86
N PRO A 161 -5.65 -10.77 -4.34
CA PRO A 161 -4.62 -10.08 -3.57
C PRO A 161 -4.95 -8.60 -3.46
N ILE A 162 -4.30 -7.93 -2.52
CA ILE A 162 -4.34 -6.47 -2.44
C ILE A 162 -3.79 -5.88 -3.75
N PRO A 163 -4.52 -4.97 -4.44
CA PRO A 163 -4.00 -4.31 -5.63
C PRO A 163 -2.87 -3.33 -5.26
N SER A 164 -2.07 -2.91 -6.24
CA SER A 164 -1.12 -1.81 -6.02
C SER A 164 -1.85 -0.52 -5.62
N LEU A 165 -1.64 -0.07 -4.38
CA LEU A 165 -2.22 1.15 -3.81
C LEU A 165 -1.10 2.16 -3.54
N SER A 166 -0.82 3.02 -4.51
CA SER A 166 0.41 3.83 -4.52
C SER A 166 1.63 2.89 -4.48
N ARG A 167 2.50 3.03 -3.47
CA ARG A 167 3.70 2.21 -3.25
C ARG A 167 3.48 0.92 -2.48
N THR A 168 2.24 0.59 -2.15
CA THR A 168 1.90 -0.54 -1.28
C THR A 168 1.29 -1.65 -2.12
N HIS A 169 1.89 -2.85 -2.03
CA HIS A 169 1.53 -3.99 -2.88
C HIS A 169 1.13 -5.25 -2.08
N GLY A 170 0.86 -5.10 -0.79
CA GLY A 170 0.48 -6.21 0.09
C GLY A 170 0.97 -6.03 1.52
N HIS A 171 1.26 -7.13 2.21
CA HIS A 171 1.86 -7.13 3.55
C HIS A 171 3.32 -6.65 3.45
N LEU A 172 3.70 -5.66 4.26
CA LEU A 172 5.08 -5.18 4.30
C LEU A 172 5.97 -6.24 4.95
N ILE A 173 6.97 -6.74 4.23
CA ILE A 173 7.99 -7.69 4.72
C ILE A 173 9.22 -6.94 5.24
N TYR A 174 9.62 -5.89 4.53
CA TYR A 174 10.82 -5.15 4.86
C TYR A 174 10.72 -3.69 4.42
N GLU A 175 11.27 -2.79 5.23
CA GLU A 175 11.55 -1.42 4.82
C GLU A 175 12.99 -1.03 5.18
N GLY A 176 13.67 -0.28 4.31
CA GLY A 176 15.08 0.07 4.48
C GLY A 176 15.41 1.45 3.93
N LYS A 177 16.48 2.05 4.47
CA LYS A 177 17.04 3.31 4.03
C LYS A 177 18.55 3.34 4.19
N ALA A 178 19.21 3.98 3.25
CA ALA A 178 20.61 4.38 3.39
C ALA A 178 20.80 5.86 3.07
N VAL A 179 21.81 6.45 3.70
CA VAL A 179 22.30 7.80 3.44
C VAL A 179 23.82 7.84 3.57
N LYS A 180 24.42 8.94 3.12
CA LYS A 180 25.87 9.18 3.17
C LYS A 180 26.63 8.03 2.50
N ASN A 181 26.20 7.67 1.28
CA ASN A 181 26.84 6.66 0.46
C ASN A 181 26.99 5.29 1.17
N GLY A 182 25.94 4.87 1.89
CA GLY A 182 25.86 3.58 2.57
C GLY A 182 26.48 3.54 3.96
N LEU A 183 27.14 4.61 4.41
CA LEU A 183 27.75 4.67 5.76
C LEU A 183 26.72 4.61 6.88
N GLN A 184 25.51 5.10 6.62
CA GLN A 184 24.41 5.06 7.57
C GLN A 184 23.24 4.32 6.94
N GLN A 185 22.92 3.16 7.50
CA GLN A 185 21.80 2.34 7.08
C GLN A 185 20.90 2.02 8.26
N CYS A 186 19.59 2.02 8.01
CA CYS A 186 18.59 1.52 8.93
C CYS A 186 17.50 0.79 8.15
N GLY A 187 16.84 -0.14 8.80
CA GLY A 187 15.72 -0.86 8.22
C GLY A 187 15.07 -1.74 9.27
N ARG A 188 13.91 -2.29 8.92
CA ARG A 188 13.05 -3.01 9.83
C ARG A 188 12.41 -4.18 9.10
N TRP A 189 12.51 -5.35 9.71
CA TRP A 189 11.77 -6.53 9.29
C TRP A 189 10.34 -6.49 9.83
N ARG A 190 9.40 -7.03 9.06
CA ARG A 190 7.98 -7.04 9.40
C ARG A 190 7.38 -8.41 9.09
N GLY A 191 6.59 -8.92 10.03
CA GLY A 191 6.02 -10.26 9.96
C GLY A 191 6.95 -11.36 10.46
N GLY A 192 6.41 -12.58 10.46
CA GLY A 192 7.07 -13.76 11.03
C GLY A 192 7.91 -14.59 10.06
N ASP A 193 7.85 -14.32 8.75
CA ASP A 193 8.64 -15.09 7.80
C ASP A 193 10.13 -14.75 7.88
N ASP A 194 10.98 -15.69 7.46
CA ASP A 194 12.43 -15.62 7.64
C ASP A 194 13.18 -15.15 6.40
N ARG A 195 12.47 -14.89 5.30
CA ARG A 195 13.06 -14.56 4.01
C ARG A 195 12.15 -13.69 3.13
N ILE A 196 12.80 -13.00 2.23
CA ILE A 196 12.16 -12.45 1.03
C ILE A 196 11.97 -13.60 0.06
N ARG A 197 10.82 -13.68 -0.57
CA ARG A 197 10.47 -14.80 -1.45
C ARG A 197 10.28 -14.34 -2.88
N ARG A 198 10.44 -15.28 -3.80
CA ARG A 198 9.97 -15.15 -5.17
C ARG A 198 8.49 -14.75 -5.20
N GLY A 199 8.18 -13.77 -6.04
CA GLY A 199 6.87 -13.14 -6.17
C GLY A 199 6.61 -11.97 -5.22
N ASP A 200 7.49 -11.71 -4.25
CA ASP A 200 7.43 -10.46 -3.48
C ASP A 200 7.70 -9.25 -4.42
N ILE A 201 7.17 -8.09 -4.08
CA ILE A 201 7.26 -6.87 -4.89
C ILE A 201 8.15 -5.86 -4.18
N ALA A 202 9.20 -5.41 -4.87
CA ALA A 202 10.11 -4.38 -4.39
C ALA A 202 9.69 -3.01 -4.92
N GLU A 203 9.68 -2.03 -4.02
CA GLU A 203 9.46 -0.62 -4.32
C GLU A 203 10.68 0.19 -3.88
N TRP A 204 11.20 1.04 -4.75
CA TRP A 204 12.34 1.90 -4.47
C TRP A 204 12.01 3.38 -4.64
N ARG A 205 12.65 4.20 -3.82
CA ARG A 205 12.58 5.66 -3.90
C ARG A 205 13.95 6.30 -3.85
N SER A 206 14.33 6.99 -4.93
CA SER A 206 15.59 7.76 -5.01
C SER A 206 16.80 6.93 -4.60
N VAL A 207 16.84 5.69 -5.07
CA VAL A 207 17.81 4.67 -4.67
C VAL A 207 19.05 4.73 -5.53
N ARG A 208 20.19 4.58 -4.88
CA ARG A 208 21.49 4.38 -5.52
C ARG A 208 22.11 3.10 -4.98
N ILE A 209 22.43 2.17 -5.88
CA ILE A 209 23.08 0.88 -5.54
C ILE A 209 24.35 0.76 -6.35
N GLY A 210 25.48 0.50 -5.69
CA GLY A 210 26.76 0.26 -6.36
C GLY A 210 26.75 -1.05 -7.15
N MET A 211 27.36 -1.05 -8.34
CA MET A 211 27.50 -2.24 -9.20
C MET A 211 28.87 -2.92 -9.02
N GLY A 212 29.44 -2.90 -7.81
CA GLY A 212 30.69 -3.59 -7.47
C GLY A 212 31.94 -3.01 -8.14
N LYS A 213 32.88 -3.90 -8.56
CA LYS A 213 34.28 -3.57 -8.91
C LYS A 213 34.48 -2.58 -10.06
N THR A 214 33.46 -2.35 -10.89
CA THR A 214 33.54 -1.41 -12.02
C THR A 214 33.34 0.05 -11.61
N GLY A 215 33.02 0.32 -10.33
CA GLY A 215 32.81 1.68 -9.81
C GLY A 215 31.49 2.33 -10.27
N GLY A 216 30.67 1.59 -11.03
CA GLY A 216 29.35 2.05 -11.48
C GLY A 216 28.29 1.98 -10.39
N TYR A 217 27.15 2.63 -10.64
CA TYR A 217 25.97 2.56 -9.79
C TYR A 217 24.71 2.48 -10.65
N ALA A 218 23.69 1.80 -10.13
CA ALA A 218 22.33 1.87 -10.63
C ALA A 218 21.58 2.96 -9.87
N ILE A 219 20.79 3.75 -10.59
CA ILE A 219 19.79 4.65 -9.99
C ILE A 219 18.43 3.99 -10.20
N LEU A 220 17.72 3.73 -9.11
CA LEU A 220 16.37 3.21 -9.12
C LEU A 220 15.45 4.25 -8.50
N GLY A 221 14.33 4.51 -9.17
CA GLY A 221 13.35 5.47 -8.70
C GLY A 221 13.82 6.92 -8.76
N ALA A 222 13.64 7.54 -9.92
CA ALA A 222 13.75 8.98 -10.09
C ALA A 222 12.36 9.61 -10.36
N PRO A 223 11.41 9.61 -9.39
CA PRO A 223 11.61 9.28 -7.97
C PRO A 223 11.28 7.85 -7.57
N ASP A 224 10.52 7.09 -8.37
CA ASP A 224 9.91 5.80 -7.97
C ASP A 224 10.18 4.68 -8.97
N HIS A 225 10.36 3.47 -8.47
CA HIS A 225 10.57 2.28 -9.30
C HIS A 225 10.05 1.03 -8.58
N THR A 226 9.38 0.17 -9.34
CA THR A 226 8.78 -1.07 -8.85
C THR A 226 9.37 -2.24 -9.63
N ALA A 227 9.60 -3.37 -8.96
CA ALA A 227 9.95 -4.62 -9.63
C ALA A 227 9.41 -5.84 -8.90
N VAL A 228 9.33 -6.96 -9.62
CA VAL A 228 8.94 -8.26 -9.09
C VAL A 228 10.18 -9.06 -8.75
N ILE A 229 10.28 -9.56 -7.52
CA ILE A 229 11.38 -10.41 -7.07
C ILE A 229 11.18 -11.82 -7.60
N VAL A 230 12.21 -12.40 -8.20
CA VAL A 230 12.11 -13.71 -8.88
C VAL A 230 12.95 -14.80 -8.24
N SER A 231 13.63 -14.51 -7.14
CA SER A 231 14.41 -15.48 -6.39
C SER A 231 14.33 -15.21 -4.89
N ASP A 232 14.31 -16.28 -4.10
CA ASP A 232 14.31 -16.21 -2.65
C ASP A 232 15.62 -15.59 -2.14
N CYS A 233 15.51 -14.82 -1.06
CA CYS A 233 16.63 -14.14 -0.44
C CYS A 233 16.51 -14.22 1.08
N VAL A 234 17.45 -14.94 1.70
CA VAL A 234 17.51 -15.13 3.16
C VAL A 234 18.48 -14.09 3.74
N PRO A 235 18.01 -13.19 4.63
CA PRO A 235 18.88 -12.25 5.30
C PRO A 235 20.02 -12.95 6.06
N SER A 236 21.20 -12.35 6.04
CA SER A 236 22.40 -12.81 6.77
C SER A 236 22.31 -12.65 8.29
N THR A 237 21.22 -12.10 8.80
CA THR A 237 20.95 -11.90 10.23
C THR A 237 19.64 -12.56 10.60
N HIS A 238 19.50 -12.96 11.86
CA HIS A 238 18.21 -13.40 12.38
C HIS A 238 17.19 -12.26 12.31
N VAL A 239 15.98 -12.56 11.86
CA VAL A 239 14.88 -11.61 11.68
C VAL A 239 13.69 -11.95 12.58
N TYR A 240 12.91 -10.93 12.93
CA TYR A 240 11.67 -11.04 13.69
C TYR A 240 10.85 -9.77 13.47
N ASP A 241 9.53 -9.81 13.72
CA ASP A 241 8.68 -8.63 13.51
C ASP A 241 9.17 -7.42 14.32
N GLY A 242 9.38 -6.30 13.63
CA GLY A 242 9.90 -5.07 14.22
C GLY A 242 11.41 -5.05 14.45
N GLY A 243 12.12 -6.15 14.19
CA GLY A 243 13.55 -6.28 14.38
C GLY A 243 14.36 -5.41 13.39
N PRO A 244 15.51 -4.86 13.83
CA PRO A 244 16.35 -4.05 12.96
C PRO A 244 17.10 -4.94 11.94
N VAL A 245 16.96 -4.61 10.66
CA VAL A 245 17.68 -5.28 9.55
C VAL A 245 18.16 -4.20 8.60
N LYS A 246 19.45 -4.11 8.34
CA LYS A 246 20.00 -3.15 7.37
C LYS A 246 19.83 -3.68 5.94
N PRO A 247 19.71 -2.81 4.91
CA PRO A 247 19.72 -3.22 3.51
C PRO A 247 20.90 -4.14 3.17
N SER A 248 22.09 -3.81 3.65
CA SER A 248 23.29 -4.64 3.47
C SER A 248 23.18 -6.06 4.02
N GLN A 249 22.27 -6.32 4.96
CA GLN A 249 22.09 -7.65 5.53
C GLN A 249 21.14 -8.53 4.72
N LEU A 250 20.42 -7.98 3.75
CA LEU A 250 19.48 -8.75 2.92
C LEU A 250 20.20 -9.66 1.93
N GLY A 251 21.24 -9.18 1.25
CA GLY A 251 22.00 -9.96 0.27
C GLY A 251 21.69 -9.56 -1.17
N LEU A 252 21.62 -10.54 -2.07
CA LEU A 252 21.32 -10.31 -3.49
C LEU A 252 19.80 -10.32 -3.70
N LEU A 253 19.31 -9.34 -4.44
CA LEU A 253 17.91 -9.30 -4.89
C LEU A 253 17.86 -9.46 -6.39
N GLU A 254 17.28 -10.56 -6.85
CA GLU A 254 17.04 -10.82 -8.27
C GLU A 254 15.61 -10.44 -8.62
N VAL A 255 15.46 -9.58 -9.63
CA VAL A 255 14.18 -9.00 -10.01
C VAL A 255 13.95 -9.04 -11.51
N ILE A 256 12.69 -9.02 -11.91
CA ILE A 256 12.24 -8.57 -13.23
C ILE A 256 11.69 -7.17 -13.09
N GLU A 257 12.24 -6.26 -13.88
CA GLU A 257 11.85 -4.86 -13.89
C GLU A 257 11.67 -4.34 -15.31
N GLN A 258 10.86 -3.29 -15.45
CA GLN A 258 10.74 -2.53 -16.70
C GLN A 258 10.75 -1.04 -16.39
N SER A 259 10.92 -0.23 -17.43
CA SER A 259 10.71 1.21 -17.36
C SER A 259 10.37 1.74 -18.74
N VAL A 260 9.94 3.00 -18.82
CA VAL A 260 9.76 3.67 -20.12
C VAL A 260 11.06 3.57 -20.93
N GLY A 261 11.00 2.94 -22.11
CA GLY A 261 12.15 2.72 -22.99
C GLY A 261 13.03 1.51 -22.66
N SER A 262 12.74 0.76 -21.59
CA SER A 262 13.42 -0.50 -21.24
C SER A 262 12.38 -1.60 -21.00
N PRO A 263 12.17 -2.52 -21.96
CA PRO A 263 11.31 -3.68 -21.76
C PRO A 263 11.72 -4.51 -20.53
N PRO A 264 10.81 -5.38 -20.01
CA PRO A 264 11.09 -6.32 -18.94
C PRO A 264 12.41 -7.05 -19.11
N LYS A 265 13.26 -6.95 -18.09
CA LYS A 265 14.57 -7.60 -18.03
C LYS A 265 14.87 -8.05 -16.61
N ARG A 266 15.70 -9.08 -16.53
CA ARG A 266 16.28 -9.55 -15.27
C ARG A 266 17.43 -8.66 -14.85
N GLN A 267 17.46 -8.32 -13.56
CA GLN A 267 18.54 -7.61 -12.91
C GLN A 267 18.81 -8.23 -11.54
N THR A 268 20.07 -8.14 -11.10
CA THR A 268 20.48 -8.58 -9.78
C THR A 268 21.14 -7.40 -9.06
N TYR A 269 20.59 -7.03 -7.91
CA TYR A 269 21.12 -5.96 -7.06
C TYR A 269 21.77 -6.54 -5.82
N ASP A 270 23.04 -6.21 -5.58
CA ASP A 270 23.70 -6.51 -4.32
C ASP A 270 23.38 -5.43 -3.29
N LEU A 271 22.53 -5.75 -2.31
CA LEU A 271 22.11 -4.79 -1.29
C LEU A 271 23.21 -4.46 -0.29
N ASN A 272 24.33 -5.20 -0.28
CA ASN A 272 25.57 -4.74 0.39
C ASN A 272 26.07 -3.41 -0.19
N GLN A 273 25.75 -3.13 -1.45
CA GLN A 273 26.12 -1.91 -2.16
C GLN A 273 25.02 -0.84 -2.11
N PHE A 274 24.03 -0.97 -1.22
CA PHE A 274 22.94 0.01 -1.10
C PHE A 274 23.44 1.31 -0.45
N GLN A 275 23.56 2.37 -1.26
CA GLN A 275 24.25 3.61 -0.91
C GLN A 275 23.29 4.70 -0.42
N GLU A 276 22.19 4.91 -1.13
CA GLU A 276 21.24 6.00 -0.86
C GLU A 276 19.82 5.57 -1.19
N GLY A 277 18.84 6.28 -0.62
CA GLY A 277 17.42 6.12 -0.92
C GLY A 277 16.69 5.22 0.08
N GLU A 278 15.45 4.91 -0.26
CA GLU A 278 14.53 4.10 0.55
C GLU A 278 13.99 2.93 -0.27
N MET A 279 13.71 1.81 0.39
CA MET A 279 13.12 0.64 -0.24
C MET A 279 12.07 -0.02 0.66
N TRP A 280 11.08 -0.64 0.05
CA TRP A 280 10.07 -1.46 0.69
C TRP A 280 9.91 -2.75 -0.09
N ILE A 281 9.69 -3.87 0.60
CA ILE A 281 9.37 -5.15 -0.01
C ILE A 281 8.05 -5.62 0.56
N TYR A 282 7.12 -5.95 -0.33
CA TYR A 282 5.78 -6.39 0.02
C TYR A 282 5.53 -7.80 -0.44
N ARG A 283 4.88 -8.59 0.41
CA ARG A 283 4.30 -9.87 0.04
C ARG A 283 2.86 -9.67 -0.42
N PRO A 284 2.53 -10.07 -1.66
CA PRO A 284 1.15 -10.19 -2.10
C PRO A 284 0.37 -11.07 -1.12
N ILE A 285 -0.80 -10.59 -0.69
CA ILE A 285 -1.66 -11.27 0.28
C ILE A 285 -3.12 -10.90 0.00
N GLY A 286 -4.05 -11.80 0.34
CA GLY A 286 -5.48 -11.62 0.10
C GLY A 286 -6.06 -10.38 0.80
N MET A 287 -6.78 -9.56 0.05
CA MET A 287 -7.39 -8.31 0.55
C MET A 287 -8.34 -8.56 1.73
N LEU A 288 -9.26 -9.52 1.57
CA LEU A 288 -10.26 -9.82 2.59
C LEU A 288 -9.65 -10.39 3.86
N ASP A 289 -8.72 -11.32 3.74
CA ASP A 289 -8.07 -11.93 4.90
C ASP A 289 -7.17 -10.92 5.64
N TYR A 290 -6.40 -10.12 4.91
CA TYR A 290 -5.44 -9.22 5.52
C TYR A 290 -6.04 -7.90 6.03
N VAL A 291 -6.85 -7.23 5.21
CA VAL A 291 -7.45 -5.92 5.56
C VAL A 291 -8.80 -6.09 6.27
N GLY A 292 -9.51 -7.19 6.01
CA GLY A 292 -10.79 -7.50 6.65
C GLY A 292 -12.03 -7.07 5.85
N SER A 293 -11.89 -6.32 4.76
CA SER A 293 -13.02 -5.91 3.90
C SER A 293 -12.56 -5.48 2.51
N LEU A 294 -13.47 -5.59 1.53
CA LEU A 294 -13.37 -4.84 0.28
C LEU A 294 -13.77 -3.38 0.50
N LEU A 295 -13.33 -2.50 -0.40
CA LEU A 295 -13.69 -1.09 -0.36
C LEU A 295 -15.12 -0.90 -0.87
N GLU A 296 -16.00 -0.43 0.02
CA GLU A 296 -17.38 -0.07 -0.28
C GLU A 296 -17.68 1.35 0.22
N PRO A 297 -18.69 2.06 -0.34
CA PRO A 297 -19.08 3.37 0.17
C PRO A 297 -19.55 3.35 1.64
N ARG A 298 -20.08 2.22 2.10
CA ARG A 298 -20.62 2.01 3.44
C ARG A 298 -19.80 0.95 4.16
N CYS A 299 -19.63 1.10 5.47
CA CYS A 299 -19.05 0.04 6.28
C CYS A 299 -19.97 -1.19 6.23
N PRO A 300 -19.47 -2.38 5.89
CA PRO A 300 -20.29 -3.59 5.91
C PRO A 300 -20.80 -3.90 7.33
N GLU A 301 -21.98 -4.52 7.46
CA GLU A 301 -22.61 -4.73 8.77
C GLU A 301 -21.87 -5.76 9.66
N ASN A 302 -21.15 -6.70 9.05
CA ASN A 302 -20.55 -7.85 9.74
C ASN A 302 -19.03 -7.77 9.85
N VAL A 303 -18.46 -6.56 9.84
CA VAL A 303 -17.01 -6.37 10.00
C VAL A 303 -16.68 -5.73 11.35
N GLY A 304 -15.54 -6.12 11.93
CA GLY A 304 -15.07 -5.64 13.23
C GLY A 304 -14.50 -4.21 13.21
N ALA A 305 -15.13 -3.28 12.48
CA ALA A 305 -14.65 -1.91 12.35
C ALA A 305 -14.83 -1.13 13.66
N LEU A 306 -13.81 -0.34 14.01
CA LEU A 306 -13.80 0.49 15.20
C LEU A 306 -14.60 1.78 14.97
N SER A 307 -15.11 2.41 16.03
CA SER A 307 -15.78 3.71 15.99
C SER A 307 -15.08 4.69 16.93
N ILE A 308 -15.29 5.99 16.72
CA ILE A 308 -14.86 7.08 17.61
C ILE A 308 -16.07 7.66 18.32
#